data_AF-A0A2X3M7N6-F1
#
_entry.id   AF-A0A2X3M7N6-F1
#
_cell.length_a   1.000
_cell.length_b   1.000
_cell.length_c   1.000
_cell.angle_alpha   90.00
_cell.angle_beta   90.00
_cell.angle_gamma   90.00
#
_symmetry.space_group_name_H-M   'P 1'
#
loop_
_entity.id
_entity.type
_entity.pdbx_description
1 polymer ?
#
loop_
_entity_poly.entity_id
_entity_poly.type
_entity_poly.pdbx_seq_one_letter_code
_entity_poly.pdbx_strand_id
1 'polypeptide(L)'
;MADITAAGRIPLLVGGTMLYFKALLEGLSPLPSADPEVRARIEQQAAEQGWESLHRQLQEVDPVAAARIHPNDPQRLSRALEVFFISGKTLTELTQTSGDALPYQVHQFAIAPASRELLHQRIEQRFHQMLASGFEAEVRALFARGDLHTDLPSIRCVGYRQMWVLP
;
A
#
# COMPACT_ATOMS: atom_id res chain seq x y z
N MET A 1 -21.13 -3.35 -3.06
CA MET A 1 -21.61 -4.10 -4.25
C MET A 1 -23.00 -4.66 -4.03
N ALA A 2 -23.28 -5.25 -2.86
CA ALA A 2 -24.61 -5.76 -2.50
C ALA A 2 -25.74 -4.77 -2.81
N ASP A 3 -25.64 -3.51 -2.37
CA ASP A 3 -26.68 -2.49 -2.62
C ASP A 3 -26.89 -2.19 -4.11
N ILE A 4 -25.83 -2.27 -4.92
CA ILE A 4 -25.90 -2.03 -6.36
C ILE A 4 -26.64 -3.18 -7.04
N THR A 5 -26.29 -4.41 -6.68
CA THR A 5 -26.95 -5.64 -7.16
C THR A 5 -28.40 -5.73 -6.70
N ALA A 6 -28.68 -5.39 -5.44
CA ALA A 6 -30.03 -5.36 -4.88
C ALA A 6 -30.94 -4.34 -5.58
N ALA A 7 -30.35 -3.27 -6.12
CA ALA A 7 -31.04 -2.30 -6.96
C ALA A 7 -31.16 -2.71 -8.45
N GLY A 8 -30.84 -3.96 -8.81
CA GLY A 8 -30.95 -4.48 -10.18
C GLY A 8 -29.88 -3.96 -11.15
N ARG A 9 -28.74 -3.46 -10.65
CA ARG A 9 -27.65 -2.88 -11.45
C ARG A 9 -26.38 -3.74 -11.36
N ILE A 10 -25.48 -3.57 -12.34
CA ILE A 10 -24.17 -4.24 -12.35
C ILE A 10 -23.11 -3.30 -11.76
N PRO A 11 -22.38 -3.69 -10.70
CA PRO A 11 -21.25 -2.92 -10.20
C PRO A 11 -20.10 -2.87 -11.20
N LEU A 12 -19.67 -1.67 -11.60
CA LEU A 12 -18.47 -1.46 -12.40
C LEU A 12 -17.38 -0.83 -11.53
N LEU A 13 -16.32 -1.61 -11.26
CA LEU A 13 -15.18 -1.18 -10.47
C LEU A 13 -14.08 -0.65 -11.41
N VAL A 14 -13.69 0.63 -11.26
CA VAL A 14 -12.71 1.29 -12.13
C VAL A 14 -11.61 1.92 -11.29
N GLY A 15 -10.34 1.64 -11.62
CA GLY A 15 -9.20 2.23 -10.93
C GLY A 15 -7.86 1.56 -11.28
N GLY A 16 -6.77 2.13 -10.76
CA GLY A 16 -5.40 1.65 -10.98
C GLY A 16 -4.77 0.88 -9.80
N THR A 17 -5.46 0.78 -8.67
CA THR A 17 -4.90 0.20 -7.43
C THR A 17 -5.04 -1.32 -7.43
N MET A 18 -4.18 -2.01 -8.16
CA MET A 18 -4.29 -3.47 -8.40
C MET A 18 -4.31 -4.31 -7.12
N LEU A 19 -3.63 -3.88 -6.05
CA LEU A 19 -3.68 -4.58 -4.76
C LEU A 19 -5.10 -4.62 -4.17
N TYR A 20 -5.90 -3.57 -4.37
CA TYR A 20 -7.28 -3.53 -3.87
C TYR A 20 -8.18 -4.48 -4.67
N PHE A 21 -7.99 -4.55 -6.00
CA PHE A 21 -8.67 -5.53 -6.84
C PHE A 21 -8.31 -6.95 -6.45
N LYS A 22 -7.02 -7.22 -6.23
CA LYS A 22 -6.55 -8.54 -5.78
C LYS A 22 -7.18 -8.94 -4.44
N ALA A 23 -7.11 -8.04 -3.45
CA ALA A 23 -7.72 -8.24 -2.15
C ALA A 23 -9.24 -8.47 -2.23
N LEU A 24 -9.93 -7.77 -3.13
CA LEU A 24 -11.36 -7.94 -3.33
C LEU A 24 -11.70 -9.28 -3.98
N LEU A 25 -10.95 -9.68 -5.02
CA LEU A 25 -11.21 -10.88 -5.82
C LEU A 25 -10.84 -12.16 -5.07
N GLU A 26 -9.66 -12.19 -4.47
CA GLU A 26 -9.08 -13.37 -3.84
C GLU A 26 -9.32 -13.42 -2.32
N GLY A 27 -9.82 -12.32 -1.73
CA GLY A 27 -9.86 -12.13 -0.29
C GLY A 27 -8.48 -11.77 0.27
N LEU A 28 -8.45 -11.39 1.55
CA LEU A 28 -7.22 -11.25 2.32
C LEU A 28 -7.26 -12.21 3.50
N SER A 29 -6.12 -12.86 3.76
CA SER A 29 -5.95 -13.63 4.98
C SER A 29 -6.26 -12.77 6.22
N PRO A 30 -6.92 -13.34 7.24
CA PRO A 30 -7.23 -12.60 8.45
C PRO A 30 -5.94 -12.33 9.23
N LEU A 31 -5.39 -11.12 9.05
CA LEU A 31 -4.21 -10.65 9.75
C LEU A 31 -4.60 -9.60 10.79
N PRO A 32 -3.87 -9.50 11.91
CA PRO A 32 -4.10 -8.44 12.87
C PRO A 32 -4.00 -7.07 12.20
N SER A 33 -4.83 -6.12 12.62
CA SER A 33 -4.71 -4.73 12.15
C SER A 33 -3.35 -4.15 12.55
N ALA A 34 -2.97 -3.04 11.93
CA ALA A 34 -1.75 -2.32 12.29
C ALA A 34 -1.83 -1.84 13.75
N ASP A 35 -0.73 -1.99 14.49
CA ASP A 35 -0.60 -1.50 15.87
C ASP A 35 0.50 -0.43 15.92
N PRO A 36 0.15 0.86 16.14
CA PRO A 36 1.12 1.95 16.18
C PRO A 36 2.22 1.77 17.22
N GLU A 37 1.93 1.18 18.40
CA GLU A 37 2.94 0.99 19.44
C GLU A 37 3.95 -0.08 19.04
N VAL A 38 3.48 -1.17 18.42
CA VAL A 38 4.36 -2.23 17.92
C VAL A 38 5.24 -1.70 16.79
N ARG A 39 4.70 -0.89 15.87
CA ARG A 39 5.48 -0.26 14.80
C ARG A 39 6.54 0.67 15.35
N ALA A 40 6.19 1.52 16.32
CA ALA A 40 7.14 2.43 16.94
C ALA A 40 8.31 1.67 17.59
N ARG A 41 8.03 0.53 18.25
CA ARG A 41 9.08 -0.33 18.83
C ARG A 41 9.98 -0.95 17.75
N ILE A 42 9.40 -1.44 16.65
CA ILE A 42 10.17 -1.99 15.52
C ILE A 42 11.05 -0.90 14.90
N GLU A 43 10.51 0.29 14.66
CA GLU A 43 11.25 1.42 14.08
C GLU A 43 12.37 1.89 15.01
N GLN A 44 12.12 1.93 16.32
CA GLN A 44 13.15 2.23 17.31
C GLN A 44 14.28 1.19 17.27
N GLN A 45 13.94 -0.10 17.27
CA GLN A 45 14.93 -1.17 17.16
C GLN A 45 15.72 -1.09 15.85
N ALA A 46 15.05 -0.73 14.74
CA ALA A 46 15.71 -0.52 13.45
C ALA A 46 16.69 0.65 13.47
N ALA A 47 16.35 1.74 14.17
CA ALA A 47 17.24 2.88 14.34
C ALA A 47 18.47 2.55 15.21
N GLU A 48 18.31 1.71 16.22
CA GLU A 48 19.38 1.31 17.14
C GLU A 48 20.30 0.22 16.56
N GLN A 49 19.74 -0.74 15.81
CA GLN A 49 20.43 -1.98 15.42
C GLN A 49 20.50 -2.24 13.91
N GLY A 50 19.77 -1.45 13.11
CA GLY A 50 19.65 -1.64 11.67
C GLY A 50 18.57 -2.67 11.27
N TRP A 51 18.10 -2.55 10.02
CA TRP A 51 17.08 -3.45 9.45
C TRP A 51 17.60 -4.87 9.23
N GLU A 52 18.90 -5.05 9.03
CA GLU A 52 19.54 -6.36 8.91
C GLU A 52 19.41 -7.17 10.21
N SER A 53 19.44 -6.51 11.38
CA SER A 53 19.19 -7.15 12.67
C SER A 53 17.78 -7.73 12.73
N LEU A 54 16.80 -6.91 12.35
CA LEU A 54 15.38 -7.30 12.30
C LEU A 54 15.10 -8.38 11.26
N HIS A 55 15.82 -8.37 10.13
CA HIS A 55 15.70 -9.43 9.12
C HIS A 55 16.19 -10.78 9.67
N ARG A 56 17.31 -10.80 10.40
CA ARG A 56 17.76 -12.02 11.11
C ARG A 56 16.74 -12.48 12.15
N GLN A 57 16.16 -11.56 12.92
CA GLN A 57 15.08 -11.88 13.85
C GLN A 57 13.88 -12.51 13.13
N LEU A 58 13.47 -11.96 11.99
CA LEU A 58 12.41 -12.57 11.17
C LEU A 58 12.81 -13.97 10.69
N GLN A 59 14.07 -14.17 10.29
CA GLN A 59 14.55 -15.48 9.82
C GLN A 59 14.49 -16.56 10.90
N GLU A 60 14.69 -16.20 12.17
CA GLU A 60 14.58 -17.13 13.30
C GLU A 60 13.12 -17.56 13.56
N VAL A 61 12.16 -16.65 13.40
CA VAL A 61 10.74 -16.92 13.71
C VAL A 61 9.92 -17.37 12.50
N ASP A 62 10.19 -16.85 11.31
CA ASP A 62 9.49 -17.11 10.05
C ASP A 62 10.48 -17.15 8.86
N PRO A 63 11.23 -18.26 8.69
CA PRO A 63 12.24 -18.37 7.64
C PRO A 63 11.66 -18.30 6.23
N VAL A 64 10.39 -18.69 6.05
CA VAL A 64 9.70 -18.62 4.74
C VAL A 64 9.42 -17.16 4.36
N ALA A 65 8.92 -16.34 5.28
CA ALA A 65 8.74 -14.92 5.03
C ALA A 65 10.08 -14.20 4.86
N ALA A 66 11.10 -14.54 5.67
CA ALA A 66 12.43 -13.94 5.58
C ALA A 66 13.12 -14.21 4.24
N ALA A 67 12.95 -15.41 3.65
CA ALA A 67 13.46 -15.73 2.33
C ALA A 67 12.78 -14.92 1.20
N ARG A 68 11.51 -14.55 1.38
CA ARG A 68 10.72 -13.79 0.40
C ARG A 68 10.89 -12.28 0.52
N ILE A 69 11.10 -11.78 1.73
CA ILE A 69 11.19 -10.35 2.04
C ILE A 69 12.67 -9.95 2.00
N HIS A 70 13.01 -9.03 1.10
CA HIS A 70 14.36 -8.50 1.01
C HIS A 70 14.67 -7.64 2.26
N PRO A 71 15.90 -7.66 2.83
CA PRO A 71 16.27 -6.84 3.98
C PRO A 71 16.02 -5.34 3.79
N ASN A 72 16.18 -4.85 2.56
CA ASN A 72 15.93 -3.45 2.17
C ASN A 72 14.45 -3.11 1.93
N ASP A 73 13.50 -3.99 2.29
CA ASP A 73 12.07 -3.71 2.26
C ASP A 73 11.54 -3.52 3.69
N PRO A 74 11.77 -2.34 4.31
CA PRO A 74 11.41 -2.09 5.70
C PRO A 74 9.91 -2.20 5.94
N GLN A 75 9.09 -1.88 4.93
CA GLN A 75 7.64 -1.95 5.05
C GLN A 75 7.16 -3.40 5.20
N ARG A 76 7.62 -4.31 4.34
CA ARG A 76 7.22 -5.73 4.43
C ARG A 76 7.86 -6.41 5.63
N LEU A 77 9.12 -6.08 5.95
CA LEU A 77 9.83 -6.63 7.09
C LEU A 77 9.17 -6.24 8.42
N SER A 78 8.90 -4.95 8.61
CA SER A 78 8.16 -4.44 9.77
C SER A 78 6.78 -5.10 9.87
N ARG A 79 6.05 -5.24 8.75
CA ARG A 79 4.74 -5.89 8.76
C ARG A 79 4.80 -7.37 9.17
N ALA A 80 5.79 -8.13 8.73
CA ALA A 80 5.92 -9.54 9.09
C ALA A 80 6.21 -9.72 10.59
N LEU A 81 7.11 -8.91 11.14
CA LEU A 81 7.41 -8.90 12.58
C LEU A 81 6.23 -8.38 13.41
N GLU A 82 5.54 -7.33 12.94
CA GLU A 82 4.33 -6.78 13.59
C GLU A 82 3.25 -7.88 13.74
N VAL A 83 3.00 -8.64 12.68
CA VAL A 83 2.05 -9.76 12.73
C VAL A 83 2.45 -10.77 13.80
N PHE A 84 3.73 -11.14 13.86
CA PHE A 84 4.24 -12.06 14.86
C PHE A 84 4.13 -11.51 16.29
N PHE A 85 4.52 -10.26 16.53
CA PHE A 85 4.47 -9.68 17.87
C PHE A 85 3.06 -9.48 18.42
N ILE A 86 2.07 -9.17 17.56
CA ILE A 86 0.68 -9.01 17.99
C ILE A 86 0.03 -10.36 18.24
N SER A 87 0.23 -11.33 17.35
CA SER A 87 -0.55 -12.57 17.34
C SER A 87 0.15 -13.78 17.95
N GLY A 88 1.48 -13.73 18.12
CA GLY A 88 2.33 -14.89 18.43
C GLY A 88 2.46 -15.89 17.27
N LYS A 89 1.79 -15.65 16.14
CA LYS A 89 1.78 -16.51 14.95
C LYS A 89 2.55 -15.86 13.82
N THR A 90 3.24 -16.68 13.04
CA THR A 90 4.05 -16.18 11.92
C THR A 90 3.19 -15.67 10.78
N LEU A 91 3.73 -14.80 9.93
CA LEU A 91 3.03 -14.32 8.74
C LEU A 91 2.73 -15.49 7.80
N THR A 92 3.67 -16.40 7.64
CA THR A 92 3.49 -17.62 6.84
C THR A 92 2.35 -18.48 7.37
N GLU A 93 2.23 -18.67 8.69
CA GLU A 93 1.13 -19.45 9.28
C GLU A 93 -0.24 -18.80 8.98
N LEU A 94 -0.39 -17.50 9.25
CA LEU A 94 -1.68 -16.83 9.07
C LEU A 94 -2.08 -16.69 7.60
N THR A 95 -1.11 -16.64 6.69
CA THR A 95 -1.38 -16.57 5.24
C THR A 95 -1.74 -17.92 4.62
N GLN A 96 -1.65 -19.04 5.35
CA GLN A 96 -2.20 -20.33 4.91
C GLN A 96 -3.73 -20.31 4.85
N THR A 97 -4.38 -19.49 5.69
CA THR A 97 -5.82 -19.27 5.62
C THR A 97 -6.08 -18.14 4.64
N SER A 98 -6.66 -18.45 3.48
CA SER A 98 -7.10 -17.45 2.51
C SER A 98 -8.36 -16.74 3.00
N GLY A 99 -8.56 -15.49 2.57
CA GLY A 99 -9.83 -14.79 2.77
C GLY A 99 -10.92 -15.34 1.85
N ASP A 100 -12.15 -14.88 2.06
CA ASP A 100 -13.27 -15.23 1.20
C ASP A 100 -13.10 -14.59 -0.18
N ALA A 101 -13.16 -15.43 -1.22
CA ALA A 101 -13.19 -14.97 -2.59
C ALA A 101 -14.47 -14.19 -2.88
N LEU A 102 -14.41 -13.30 -3.88
CA LEU A 102 -15.56 -12.49 -4.24
C LEU A 102 -16.72 -13.37 -4.78
N PRO A 103 -17.93 -13.35 -4.19
CA PRO A 103 -19.05 -14.17 -4.64
C PRO A 103 -19.78 -13.53 -5.85
N TYR A 104 -19.01 -13.15 -6.87
CA TYR A 104 -19.51 -12.52 -8.09
C TYR A 104 -18.83 -13.12 -9.32
N GLN A 105 -19.57 -13.21 -10.41
CA GLN A 105 -18.96 -13.41 -11.72
C GLN A 105 -18.33 -12.09 -12.17
N VAL A 106 -17.00 -12.04 -12.26
CA VAL A 106 -16.26 -10.83 -12.63
C VAL A 106 -15.73 -10.94 -14.04
N HIS A 107 -16.00 -9.92 -14.85
CA HIS A 107 -15.34 -9.70 -16.13
C HIS A 107 -14.22 -8.68 -15.94
N GLN A 108 -12.97 -9.13 -16.09
CA GLN A 108 -11.78 -8.30 -15.89
C GLN A 108 -11.31 -7.72 -17.21
N PHE A 109 -11.10 -6.40 -17.23
CA PHE A 109 -10.59 -5.68 -18.40
C PHE A 109 -9.37 -4.86 -17.99
N ALA A 110 -8.37 -4.84 -18.88
CA ALA A 110 -7.23 -3.95 -18.78
C ALA A 110 -7.23 -3.01 -19.98
N ILE A 111 -7.03 -1.71 -19.73
CA ILE A 111 -6.89 -0.68 -20.76
C ILE A 111 -5.54 0.00 -20.59
N ALA A 112 -4.75 -0.01 -21.66
CA ALA A 112 -3.43 0.60 -21.70
C ALA A 112 -3.16 1.22 -23.08
N PRO A 113 -2.31 2.25 -23.18
CA PRO A 113 -1.83 2.75 -24.47
C PRO A 113 -1.06 1.67 -25.24
N ALA A 114 -1.04 1.78 -26.56
CA ALA A 114 -0.36 0.82 -27.43
C ALA A 114 1.18 0.80 -27.26
N SER A 115 1.78 1.89 -26.80
CA SER A 115 3.23 1.97 -26.58
C SER A 115 3.59 2.68 -25.27
N ARG A 116 4.79 2.40 -24.77
CA ARG A 116 5.31 2.99 -23.54
C ARG A 116 5.65 4.46 -23.72
N GLU A 117 6.10 4.84 -24.91
CA GLU A 117 6.42 6.22 -25.29
C GLU A 117 5.16 7.09 -25.24
N LEU A 118 4.03 6.58 -25.77
CA LEU A 118 2.75 7.29 -25.71
C LEU A 118 2.24 7.42 -24.27
N LEU A 119 2.44 6.41 -23.43
CA LEU A 119 2.11 6.50 -22.01
C LEU A 119 2.92 7.62 -21.32
N HIS A 120 4.23 7.66 -21.54
CA HIS A 120 5.09 8.70 -20.96
C HIS A 120 4.69 10.10 -21.42
N GLN A 121 4.43 10.30 -22.72
CA GLN A 121 3.96 11.58 -23.25
C GLN A 121 2.65 12.04 -22.59
N ARG A 122 1.69 11.12 -22.41
CA ARG A 122 0.41 11.42 -21.74
C ARG A 122 0.60 11.75 -20.26
N ILE A 123 1.51 11.06 -19.56
CA ILE A 123 1.85 11.35 -18.15
C ILE A 123 2.43 12.76 -18.03
N GLU A 124 3.42 13.09 -18.85
CA GLU A 124 4.07 14.41 -18.86
C GLU A 124 3.05 15.53 -19.13
N GLN A 125 2.24 15.37 -20.18
CA GLN A 125 1.21 16.35 -20.53
C GLN A 125 0.20 16.53 -19.40
N ARG A 126 -0.28 15.42 -18.80
CA ARG A 126 -1.25 15.46 -17.70
C ARG A 126 -0.68 16.16 -16.47
N PHE A 127 0.59 15.95 -16.16
CA PHE A 127 1.24 16.61 -15.03
C PHE A 127 1.32 18.13 -15.23
N HIS A 128 1.73 18.60 -16.41
CA HIS A 128 1.72 20.03 -16.73
C HIS A 128 0.31 20.64 -16.66
N GLN A 129 -0.72 19.91 -17.10
CA GLN A 129 -2.11 20.35 -16.95
C GLN A 129 -2.52 20.50 -15.48
N MET A 130 -2.08 19.59 -14.60
CA MET A 130 -2.34 19.69 -13.16
C MET A 130 -1.69 20.95 -12.57
N LEU A 131 -0.43 21.21 -12.91
CA LEU A 131 0.28 22.43 -12.48
C LEU A 131 -0.46 23.69 -12.93
N ALA A 132 -0.83 23.77 -14.21
CA ALA A 132 -1.59 24.89 -14.77
C ALA A 132 -2.98 25.04 -14.13
N SER A 133 -3.54 23.97 -13.56
CA SER A 133 -4.83 23.98 -12.85
C SER A 133 -4.71 24.27 -11.35
N GLY A 134 -3.53 24.70 -10.87
CA GLY A 134 -3.34 25.11 -9.48
C GLY A 134 -2.95 23.99 -8.52
N PHE A 135 -2.36 22.89 -9.01
CA PHE A 135 -1.90 21.79 -8.16
C PHE A 135 -0.97 22.24 -7.01
N GLU A 136 -0.06 23.19 -7.26
CA GLU A 136 0.82 23.71 -6.21
C GLU A 136 0.04 24.43 -5.10
N ALA A 137 -0.99 25.20 -5.45
CA ALA A 137 -1.83 25.89 -4.46
C ALA A 137 -2.62 24.89 -3.60
N GLU A 138 -3.10 23.80 -4.19
CA GLU A 138 -3.73 22.69 -3.46
C GLU A 138 -2.76 22.08 -2.43
N VAL A 139 -1.53 21.77 -2.84
CA VAL A 139 -0.53 21.20 -1.92
C VAL A 139 -0.13 22.19 -0.83
N ARG A 140 0.02 23.49 -1.15
CA ARG A 140 0.28 24.52 -0.14
C ARG A 140 -0.83 24.62 0.90
N ALA A 141 -2.09 24.49 0.49
CA ALA A 141 -3.21 24.49 1.42
C ALA A 141 -3.16 23.29 2.37
N LEU A 142 -2.76 22.11 1.88
CA LEU A 142 -2.54 20.93 2.72
C LEU A 142 -1.36 21.13 3.67
N PHE A 143 -0.25 21.71 3.19
CA PHE A 143 0.93 22.02 4.00
C PHE A 143 0.61 22.97 5.15
N ALA A 144 -0.18 24.02 4.87
CA ALA A 144 -0.56 25.04 5.86
C ALA A 144 -1.39 24.51 7.03
N ARG A 145 -1.95 23.30 6.96
CA ARG A 145 -2.70 22.69 8.07
C ARG A 145 -1.82 22.37 9.27
N GLY A 146 -0.54 22.06 9.07
CA GLY A 146 0.43 21.75 10.13
C GLY A 146 0.28 20.37 10.79
N ASP A 147 -0.76 19.58 10.46
CA ASP A 147 -1.02 18.24 11.01
C ASP A 147 -0.62 17.08 10.08
N LEU A 148 -0.12 17.40 8.88
CA LEU A 148 0.28 16.43 7.88
C LEU A 148 1.81 16.29 7.84
N HIS A 149 2.29 15.06 7.69
CA HIS A 149 3.71 14.74 7.62
C HIS A 149 4.00 13.67 6.55
N THR A 150 5.28 13.49 6.25
CA THR A 150 5.76 12.72 5.09
C THR A 150 5.57 11.21 5.20
N ASP A 151 5.09 10.73 6.35
CA ASP A 151 4.83 9.31 6.57
C ASP A 151 3.38 8.92 6.27
N LEU A 152 2.51 9.92 6.09
CA LEU A 152 1.12 9.68 5.73
C LEU A 152 1.00 9.18 4.29
N PRO A 153 0.15 8.16 4.02
CA PRO A 153 -0.09 7.66 2.67
C PRO A 153 -0.53 8.75 1.69
N SER A 154 -1.32 9.72 2.15
CA SER A 154 -1.80 10.86 1.35
C SER A 154 -0.65 11.74 0.85
N ILE A 155 0.34 12.03 1.70
CA ILE A 155 1.48 12.88 1.33
C ILE A 155 2.51 12.11 0.49
N ARG A 156 2.55 10.78 0.61
CA ARG A 156 3.41 9.90 -0.21
C ARG A 156 2.89 9.68 -1.64
N CYS A 157 1.70 10.18 -1.99
CA CYS A 157 1.18 10.10 -3.35
C CYS A 157 2.11 10.77 -4.38
N VAL A 158 2.14 10.24 -5.61
CA VAL A 158 2.91 10.80 -6.73
C VAL A 158 2.44 12.24 -7.01
N GLY A 159 3.39 13.15 -7.22
CA GLY A 159 3.13 14.58 -7.33
C GLY A 159 3.15 15.26 -5.96
N TYR A 160 2.32 14.80 -5.03
CA TYR A 160 2.22 15.40 -3.69
C TYR A 160 3.54 15.32 -2.93
N ARG A 161 4.20 14.15 -2.93
CA ARG A 161 5.47 13.96 -2.22
C ARG A 161 6.56 14.91 -2.71
N GLN A 162 6.62 15.12 -4.03
CA GLN A 162 7.62 15.98 -4.67
C GLN A 162 7.30 17.45 -4.43
N MET A 163 6.03 17.84 -4.50
CA MET A 163 5.62 19.21 -4.21
C MET A 163 5.78 19.56 -2.72
N TRP A 164 5.63 18.59 -1.82
CA TRP A 164 5.78 18.76 -0.37
C TRP A 164 7.21 19.12 0.07
N VAL A 165 8.23 18.74 -0.72
CA VAL A 165 9.64 19.02 -0.40
C VAL A 165 10.16 20.32 -1.04
N LEU A 166 9.31 21.03 -1.78
CA LEU A 166 9.60 22.32 -2.39
C LEU A 166 8.87 23.41 -1.58
N PRO A 167 9.51 24.04 -0.58
CA PRO A 167 8.93 25.19 0.11
C PRO A 167 8.69 26.37 -0.83
#